data_AF-B4IGN6-F1
#
_entry.id   AF-B4IGN6-F1
#
_cell.length_a   1.000
_cell.length_b   1.000
_cell.length_c   1.000
_cell.angle_alpha   90.00
_cell.angle_beta   90.00
_cell.angle_gamma   90.00
#
_symmetry.space_group_name_H-M   'P 1'
#
loop_
_entity.id
_entity.type
_entity.pdbx_description
1 polymer ?
#
loop_
_entity_poly.entity_id
_entity_poly.type
_entity_poly.pdbx_seq_one_letter_code
_entity_poly.pdbx_strand_id
1 'polypeptide(L)'
;MDDNWWVTNLKALESRPQRLEALTAMNTTIAREAALPRQTIERLLTTAGLYDCANPAADSHAPKDQAVDVTLELLCHCLDQLTMDTADEQLPSLLRRGLTHSNPALRAQVLASLLKELRRQLTAGQVRTLPNNELIFLILDELKQPDTEGTSVAINILSIVLTQRISDPDVQAKLVQLLKQNEIVRCCAYELAVVLAKKSATLLNAVTFILDAALSELDNDDVLLQASVMELLVPLVEQNHGLSYMERRRILDLLSLRVQLIEERPLDALLIPSIMKFFGKIAVYQPLKIIGGYPHMLGCLFVQLLSEDESILPTAMDTLANLATSPQGKILLNMHFSAAMEKSFERYGSHIKKLSAHIKERLLNSLDVIYDFKTPPAKEINTILKNWYECFARGAHANTIMDLINTPFPDLQMAALALLKTICKYNWGIVALKNTGGAVEFLLSRQKDLHRDIKYMKWQIMEILSASAEFSPTETIRFTAYVNEGPYHVQADLDVATEPQGNA
;
A
#
# COMPACT_ATOMS: atom_id res chain seq x y z
N MET A 1 5.19 -22.26 -40.69
CA MET A 1 5.32 -21.19 -41.69
C MET A 1 6.76 -21.15 -42.22
N ASP A 2 7.02 -20.60 -43.42
CA ASP A 2 8.39 -20.54 -43.99
C ASP A 2 9.20 -19.37 -43.37
N ASP A 3 10.46 -19.61 -43.05
CA ASP A 3 11.38 -18.64 -42.44
C ASP A 3 11.58 -17.39 -43.32
N ASN A 4 11.43 -17.57 -44.63
CA ASN A 4 11.51 -16.50 -45.62
C ASN A 4 10.37 -15.45 -45.49
N TRP A 5 9.21 -15.84 -44.95
CA TRP A 5 8.09 -14.93 -44.72
C TRP A 5 8.43 -13.90 -43.63
N TRP A 6 9.05 -14.34 -42.53
CA TRP A 6 9.48 -13.47 -41.44
C TRP A 6 10.56 -12.49 -41.91
N VAL A 7 11.54 -12.96 -42.68
CA VAL A 7 12.60 -12.10 -43.25
C VAL A 7 12.01 -11.01 -44.15
N THR A 8 11.02 -11.35 -44.95
CA THR A 8 10.37 -10.39 -45.87
C THR A 8 9.63 -9.30 -45.10
N ASN A 9 8.85 -9.67 -44.08
CA ASN A 9 8.11 -8.71 -43.26
C ASN A 9 9.04 -7.85 -42.39
N LEU A 10 10.14 -8.41 -41.87
CA LEU A 10 11.13 -7.63 -41.14
C LEU A 10 11.82 -6.59 -42.01
N LYS A 11 12.15 -6.92 -43.27
CA LYS A 11 12.68 -5.93 -44.23
C LYS A 11 11.67 -4.82 -44.56
N ALA A 12 10.37 -5.15 -44.60
CA ALA A 12 9.32 -4.16 -44.85
C ALA A 12 9.25 -3.09 -43.74
N LEU A 13 9.77 -3.36 -42.53
CA LEU A 13 9.83 -2.38 -41.44
C LEU A 13 10.73 -1.17 -41.77
N GLU A 14 11.73 -1.32 -42.64
CA GLU A 14 12.59 -0.21 -43.05
C GLU A 14 11.78 0.89 -43.76
N SER A 15 10.73 0.49 -44.49
CA SER A 15 9.84 1.37 -45.24
C SER A 15 8.68 1.88 -44.38
N ARG A 16 8.69 3.19 -44.03
CA ARG A 16 7.59 3.85 -43.28
C ARG A 16 6.17 3.47 -43.73
N PRO A 17 5.81 3.50 -45.03
CA PRO A 17 4.44 3.19 -45.45
C PRO A 17 4.03 1.72 -45.26
N GLN A 18 4.99 0.80 -45.16
CA GLN A 18 4.71 -0.65 -45.04
C GLN A 18 4.78 -1.16 -43.60
N ARG A 19 5.26 -0.34 -42.65
CA ARG A 19 5.48 -0.73 -41.25
C ARG A 19 4.24 -1.28 -40.58
N LEU A 20 3.15 -0.52 -40.57
CA LEU A 20 1.95 -0.90 -39.82
C LEU A 20 1.33 -2.19 -40.38
N GLU A 21 1.30 -2.34 -41.70
CA GLU A 21 0.81 -3.55 -42.36
C GLU A 21 1.68 -4.76 -42.02
N ALA A 22 3.01 -4.63 -42.13
CA ALA A 22 3.95 -5.71 -41.79
C ALA A 22 3.88 -6.10 -40.30
N LEU A 23 3.82 -5.11 -39.40
CA LEU A 23 3.68 -5.34 -37.95
C LEU A 23 2.36 -6.05 -37.63
N THR A 24 1.25 -5.60 -38.21
CA THR A 24 -0.07 -6.21 -37.99
C THR A 24 -0.13 -7.64 -38.53
N ALA A 25 0.46 -7.88 -39.70
CA ALA A 25 0.56 -9.22 -40.28
C ALA A 25 1.38 -10.15 -39.38
N MET A 26 2.55 -9.70 -38.91
CA MET A 26 3.39 -10.44 -37.96
C MET A 26 2.68 -10.70 -36.63
N ASN A 27 2.01 -9.70 -36.05
CA ASN A 27 1.29 -9.82 -34.78
C ASN A 27 0.10 -10.80 -34.89
N THR A 28 -0.65 -10.73 -35.98
CA THR A 28 -1.78 -11.65 -36.23
C THR A 28 -1.29 -13.09 -36.41
N THR A 29 -0.16 -13.28 -37.08
CA THR A 29 0.43 -14.59 -37.29
C THR A 29 0.94 -15.19 -35.98
N ILE A 30 1.72 -14.46 -35.18
CA ILE A 30 2.25 -14.99 -33.91
C ILE A 30 1.14 -15.32 -32.91
N ALA A 31 0.06 -14.51 -32.89
CA ALA A 31 -1.08 -14.75 -32.01
C ALA A 31 -1.88 -16.00 -32.40
N ARG A 32 -1.83 -16.42 -33.67
CA ARG A 32 -2.53 -17.61 -34.18
C ARG A 32 -1.72 -18.89 -34.03
N GLU A 33 -0.40 -18.82 -34.10
CA GLU A 33 0.46 -20.01 -33.99
C GLU A 33 0.70 -20.36 -32.52
N ALA A 34 0.45 -21.64 -32.16
CA ALA A 34 0.56 -22.10 -30.77
C ALA A 34 2.01 -22.11 -30.24
N ALA A 35 3.01 -22.29 -31.11
CA ALA A 35 4.42 -22.22 -30.77
C ALA A 35 5.28 -22.00 -32.03
N LEU A 36 5.95 -20.86 -32.11
CA LEU A 36 6.95 -20.59 -33.14
C LEU A 36 8.27 -21.33 -32.88
N PRO A 37 9.05 -21.67 -33.93
CA PRO A 37 10.41 -22.14 -33.76
C PRO A 37 11.25 -21.13 -32.98
N ARG A 38 12.05 -21.60 -32.03
CA ARG A 38 12.93 -20.75 -31.20
C ARG A 38 13.84 -19.84 -32.03
N GLN A 39 14.39 -20.33 -33.13
CA GLN A 39 15.23 -19.53 -34.05
C GLN A 39 14.48 -18.33 -34.66
N THR A 40 13.18 -18.48 -34.93
CA THR A 40 12.34 -17.39 -35.44
C THR A 40 12.13 -16.34 -34.34
N ILE A 41 11.83 -16.77 -33.11
CA ILE A 41 11.67 -15.87 -31.96
C ILE A 41 12.97 -15.11 -31.68
N GLU A 42 14.10 -15.81 -31.63
CA GLU A 42 15.42 -15.19 -31.43
C GLU A 42 15.74 -14.17 -32.52
N ARG A 43 15.39 -14.45 -33.79
CA ARG A 43 15.55 -13.50 -34.88
C ARG A 43 14.69 -12.26 -34.69
N LEU A 44 13.42 -12.41 -34.31
CA LEU A 44 12.53 -11.28 -34.02
C LEU A 44 13.09 -10.41 -32.89
N LEU A 45 13.50 -11.03 -31.78
CA LEU A 45 14.05 -10.34 -30.61
C LEU A 45 15.43 -9.70 -30.85
N THR A 46 16.17 -10.10 -31.87
CA THR A 46 17.48 -9.53 -32.21
C THR A 46 17.43 -8.48 -33.32
N THR A 47 16.30 -8.35 -34.04
CA THR A 47 16.16 -7.45 -35.19
C THR A 47 15.98 -6.00 -34.77
N ALA A 48 16.94 -5.14 -35.09
CA ALA A 48 16.93 -3.72 -34.72
C ALA A 48 15.68 -2.96 -35.21
N GLY A 49 15.28 -3.19 -36.46
CA GLY A 49 14.15 -2.48 -37.07
C GLY A 49 12.81 -2.71 -36.35
N LEU A 50 12.66 -3.81 -35.61
CA LEU A 50 11.47 -4.04 -34.79
C LEU A 50 11.45 -3.12 -33.56
N TYR A 51 12.59 -2.94 -32.90
CA TYR A 51 12.70 -2.02 -31.75
C TYR A 51 12.60 -0.56 -32.18
N ASP A 52 13.11 -0.21 -33.37
CA ASP A 52 12.99 1.15 -33.90
C ASP A 52 11.52 1.58 -34.02
N CYS A 53 10.61 0.65 -34.34
CA CYS A 53 9.16 0.85 -34.39
C CYS A 53 8.50 1.01 -33.01
N ALA A 54 9.19 0.67 -31.91
CA ALA A 54 8.69 0.83 -30.55
C ALA A 54 8.99 2.23 -29.97
N ASN A 55 9.62 3.14 -30.73
CA ASN A 55 9.85 4.51 -30.27
C ASN A 55 8.58 5.35 -30.39
N PRO A 56 8.09 5.98 -29.30
CA PRO A 56 6.98 6.92 -29.40
C PRO A 56 7.38 8.09 -30.32
N ALA A 57 6.43 8.56 -31.13
CA ALA A 57 6.63 9.74 -31.96
C ALA A 57 6.99 10.95 -31.08
N ALA A 58 7.98 11.74 -31.51
CA ALA A 58 8.51 12.87 -30.73
C ALA A 58 7.49 14.00 -30.47
N ASP A 59 6.39 14.04 -31.22
CA ASP A 59 5.39 15.11 -31.14
C ASP A 59 4.18 14.66 -30.30
N SER A 60 4.09 15.19 -29.08
CA SER A 60 3.02 14.94 -28.09
C SER A 60 1.60 15.39 -28.51
N HIS A 61 1.43 15.89 -29.74
CA HIS A 61 0.16 16.30 -30.33
C HIS A 61 -0.30 15.41 -31.50
N ALA A 62 0.50 14.42 -31.89
CA ALA A 62 0.10 13.44 -32.89
C ALA A 62 -0.81 12.35 -32.27
N PRO A 63 -1.76 11.77 -33.02
CA PRO A 63 -2.52 10.61 -32.56
C PRO A 63 -1.56 9.48 -32.17
N LYS A 64 -1.94 8.67 -31.14
CA LYS A 64 -1.18 7.48 -30.71
C LYS A 64 -0.73 6.70 -31.94
N ASP A 65 0.58 6.52 -32.08
CA ASP A 65 1.15 5.80 -33.20
C ASP A 65 0.80 4.31 -33.05
N GLN A 66 -0.22 3.86 -33.79
CA GLN A 66 -0.68 2.48 -33.78
C GLN A 66 0.46 1.49 -34.06
N ALA A 67 1.50 1.90 -34.80
CA ALA A 67 2.65 1.04 -35.05
C ALA A 67 3.43 0.73 -33.76
N VAL A 68 3.51 1.67 -32.81
CA VAL A 68 4.16 1.46 -31.52
C VAL A 68 3.40 0.43 -30.70
N ASP A 69 2.07 0.60 -30.59
CA ASP A 69 1.22 -0.31 -29.82
C ASP A 69 1.29 -1.74 -30.38
N VAL A 70 1.15 -1.91 -31.70
CA VAL A 70 1.26 -3.22 -32.37
C VAL A 70 2.67 -3.81 -32.23
N THR A 71 3.71 -2.98 -32.22
CA THR A 71 5.09 -3.44 -31.98
C THR A 71 5.27 -3.98 -30.57
N LEU A 72 4.75 -3.28 -29.56
CA LEU A 72 4.79 -3.73 -28.17
C LEU A 72 4.02 -5.04 -27.98
N GLU A 73 2.85 -5.19 -28.61
CA GLU A 73 2.10 -6.45 -28.59
C GLU A 73 2.88 -7.60 -29.26
N LEU A 74 3.45 -7.36 -30.43
CA LEU A 74 4.25 -8.36 -31.15
C LEU A 74 5.46 -8.80 -30.32
N LEU A 75 6.17 -7.86 -29.70
CA LEU A 75 7.30 -8.16 -28.80
C LEU A 75 6.84 -8.93 -27.55
N CYS A 76 5.69 -8.58 -26.97
CA CYS A 76 5.10 -9.30 -25.85
C CYS A 76 4.81 -10.76 -26.23
N HIS A 77 4.19 -11.01 -27.38
CA HIS A 77 3.96 -12.36 -27.89
C HIS A 77 5.27 -13.12 -28.12
N CYS A 78 6.32 -12.46 -28.62
CA CYS A 78 7.65 -13.07 -28.76
C CYS A 78 8.22 -13.49 -27.40
N LEU A 79 8.10 -12.63 -26.38
CA LEU A 79 8.58 -12.90 -25.02
C LEU A 79 7.79 -14.01 -24.32
N ASP A 80 6.47 -14.09 -24.51
CA ASP A 80 5.63 -15.14 -23.94
C ASP A 80 5.91 -16.52 -24.55
N GLN A 81 6.26 -16.57 -25.84
CA GLN A 81 6.66 -17.82 -26.50
C GLN A 81 8.15 -18.15 -26.28
N LEU A 82 8.97 -17.20 -25.85
CA LEU A 82 10.36 -17.46 -25.47
C LEU A 82 10.38 -18.32 -24.21
N THR A 83 10.86 -19.56 -24.34
CA THR A 83 11.20 -20.40 -23.19
C THR A 83 12.44 -19.83 -22.49
N MET A 84 12.23 -18.81 -21.64
CA MET A 84 13.30 -18.13 -20.92
C MET A 84 14.03 -19.09 -19.98
N ASP A 85 15.17 -19.59 -20.43
CA ASP A 85 16.09 -20.33 -19.57
C ASP A 85 17.10 -19.37 -18.96
N THR A 86 16.99 -19.11 -17.66
CA THR A 86 17.89 -18.20 -16.93
C THR A 86 19.32 -18.72 -16.82
N ALA A 87 19.57 -20.00 -17.15
CA ALA A 87 20.91 -20.56 -17.26
C ALA A 87 21.55 -20.37 -18.66
N ASP A 88 20.79 -19.86 -19.64
CA ASP A 88 21.26 -19.66 -21.01
C ASP A 88 22.18 -18.44 -21.13
N GLU A 89 23.40 -18.66 -21.63
CA GLU A 89 24.40 -17.61 -21.85
C GLU A 89 23.96 -16.56 -22.89
N GLN A 90 23.05 -16.92 -23.81
CA GLN A 90 22.55 -16.01 -24.83
C GLN A 90 21.39 -15.15 -24.34
N LEU A 91 20.70 -15.52 -23.25
CA LEU A 91 19.53 -14.79 -22.74
C LEU A 91 19.81 -13.30 -22.50
N PRO A 92 20.93 -12.88 -21.85
CA PRO A 92 21.22 -11.46 -21.69
C PRO A 92 21.30 -10.71 -23.03
N SER A 93 21.92 -11.32 -24.05
CA SER A 93 22.05 -10.72 -25.38
C SER A 93 20.70 -10.58 -26.10
N LEU A 94 19.80 -11.56 -25.94
CA LEU A 94 18.44 -11.54 -26.49
C LEU A 94 17.59 -10.43 -25.86
N LEU A 95 17.71 -10.24 -24.54
CA LEU A 95 16.92 -9.25 -23.81
C LEU A 95 17.51 -7.85 -23.84
N ARG A 96 18.81 -7.70 -24.14
CA ARG A 96 19.56 -6.43 -24.08
C ARG A 96 18.87 -5.29 -24.82
N ARG A 97 18.39 -5.52 -26.05
CA ARG A 97 17.73 -4.46 -26.85
C ARG A 97 16.46 -3.96 -26.18
N GLY A 98 15.66 -4.86 -25.64
CA GLY A 98 14.43 -4.52 -24.92
C GLY A 98 14.72 -3.80 -23.59
N LEU A 99 15.67 -4.30 -22.81
CA LEU A 99 16.04 -3.74 -21.50
C LEU A 99 16.76 -2.38 -21.59
N THR A 100 17.40 -2.06 -22.71
CA THR A 100 18.11 -0.78 -22.90
C THR A 100 17.34 0.19 -23.79
N HIS A 101 16.09 -0.13 -24.12
CA HIS A 101 15.28 0.67 -25.02
C HIS A 101 14.82 1.99 -24.38
N SER A 102 14.65 3.04 -25.18
CA SER A 102 14.16 4.35 -24.73
C SER A 102 12.71 4.29 -24.19
N ASN A 103 11.86 3.48 -24.81
CA ASN A 103 10.45 3.31 -24.44
C ASN A 103 10.31 2.54 -23.10
N PRO A 104 9.81 3.18 -22.03
CA PRO A 104 9.64 2.54 -20.71
C PRO A 104 8.65 1.37 -20.75
N ALA A 105 7.60 1.43 -21.56
CA ALA A 105 6.61 0.36 -21.66
C ALA A 105 7.25 -0.95 -22.18
N LEU A 106 8.20 -0.84 -23.13
CA LEU A 106 8.91 -2.01 -23.63
C LEU A 106 9.85 -2.60 -22.56
N ARG A 107 10.62 -1.75 -21.86
CA ARG A 107 11.48 -2.22 -20.76
C ARG A 107 10.66 -2.94 -19.69
N ALA A 108 9.53 -2.37 -19.29
CA ALA A 108 8.61 -2.95 -18.32
C ALA A 108 8.06 -4.32 -18.77
N GLN A 109 7.68 -4.48 -20.04
CA GLN A 109 7.24 -5.78 -20.58
C GLN A 109 8.33 -6.85 -20.50
N VAL A 110 9.57 -6.50 -20.90
CA VAL A 110 10.70 -7.44 -20.85
C VAL A 110 11.01 -7.86 -19.41
N LEU A 111 11.00 -6.90 -18.48
CA LEU A 111 11.18 -7.17 -17.05
C LEU A 111 10.03 -8.02 -16.50
N ALA A 112 8.78 -7.73 -16.86
CA ALA A 112 7.62 -8.50 -16.40
C ALA A 112 7.68 -9.97 -16.84
N SER A 113 8.05 -10.22 -18.09
CA SER A 113 8.27 -11.56 -18.62
C SER A 113 9.38 -12.29 -17.87
N LEU A 114 10.52 -11.64 -17.61
CA LEU A 114 11.60 -12.21 -16.82
C LEU A 114 11.19 -12.50 -15.37
N LEU A 115 10.45 -11.59 -14.74
CA LEU A 115 9.96 -11.77 -13.36
C LEU A 115 8.97 -12.93 -13.26
N LYS A 116 8.09 -13.09 -14.25
CA LYS A 116 7.14 -14.22 -14.35
C LYS A 116 7.88 -15.56 -14.34
N GLU A 117 8.95 -15.67 -15.13
CA GLU A 117 9.77 -16.88 -15.18
C GLU A 117 10.54 -17.11 -13.86
N LEU A 118 11.18 -16.08 -13.29
CA LEU A 118 11.90 -16.21 -12.03
C LEU A 118 10.97 -16.58 -10.86
N ARG A 119 9.74 -16.06 -10.83
CA ARG A 119 8.73 -16.45 -9.83
C ARG A 119 8.29 -17.90 -10.00
N ARG A 120 8.18 -18.39 -11.25
CA ARG A 120 7.90 -19.81 -11.54
C ARG A 120 9.01 -20.70 -11.00
N GLN A 121 10.29 -20.35 -11.25
CA GLN A 121 11.44 -21.07 -10.72
C GLN A 121 11.51 -21.05 -9.19
N LEU A 122 11.24 -19.88 -8.58
CA LEU A 122 11.20 -19.72 -7.13
C LEU A 122 10.12 -20.60 -6.49
N THR A 123 8.91 -20.64 -7.07
CA THR A 123 7.80 -21.48 -6.60
C THR A 123 8.13 -22.97 -6.72
N ALA A 124 8.88 -23.36 -7.74
CA ALA A 124 9.39 -24.72 -7.91
C ALA A 124 10.59 -25.05 -6.99
N GLY A 125 11.10 -24.09 -6.21
CA GLY A 125 12.26 -24.27 -5.34
C GLY A 125 13.61 -24.42 -6.09
N GLN A 126 13.66 -24.06 -7.37
CA GLN A 126 14.81 -24.28 -8.25
C GLN A 126 15.16 -23.00 -9.02
N VAL A 127 15.53 -21.93 -8.30
CA VAL A 127 16.08 -20.72 -8.95
C VAL A 127 17.43 -21.07 -9.56
N ARG A 128 17.48 -21.15 -10.89
CA ARG A 128 18.69 -21.51 -11.62
C ARG A 128 19.74 -20.42 -11.46
N THR A 129 21.00 -20.82 -11.41
CA THR A 129 22.11 -19.88 -11.33
C THR A 129 22.33 -19.22 -12.68
N LEU A 130 22.39 -17.90 -12.68
CA LEU A 130 22.71 -17.13 -13.88
C LEU A 130 24.13 -17.44 -14.35
N PRO A 131 24.37 -17.58 -15.67
CA PRO A 131 25.69 -17.95 -16.20
C PRO A 131 26.75 -16.87 -15.93
N ASN A 132 26.36 -15.61 -15.98
CA ASN A 132 27.22 -14.45 -15.77
C ASN A 132 26.45 -13.28 -15.15
N ASN A 133 27.12 -12.14 -14.93
CA ASN A 133 26.54 -10.95 -14.31
C ASN A 133 25.88 -9.98 -15.32
N GLU A 134 25.89 -10.28 -16.62
CA GLU A 134 25.42 -9.37 -17.67
C GLU A 134 23.95 -9.00 -17.51
N LEU A 135 23.08 -9.98 -17.27
CA LEU A 135 21.67 -9.76 -17.04
C LEU A 135 21.43 -8.93 -15.77
N ILE A 136 22.18 -9.20 -14.70
CA ILE A 136 22.10 -8.42 -13.46
C ILE A 136 22.45 -6.95 -13.73
N PHE A 137 23.51 -6.69 -14.52
CA PHE A 137 23.91 -5.32 -14.83
C PHE A 137 22.87 -4.57 -15.66
N LEU A 138 22.24 -5.24 -16.65
CA LEU A 138 21.16 -4.66 -17.42
C LEU A 138 19.97 -4.25 -16.53
N ILE A 139 19.61 -5.10 -15.56
CA ILE A 139 18.50 -4.84 -14.65
C ILE A 139 18.88 -3.78 -13.60
N LEU A 140 20.12 -3.76 -13.11
CA LEU A 140 20.62 -2.70 -12.23
C LEU A 140 20.62 -1.33 -12.92
N ASP A 141 20.83 -1.28 -14.23
CA ASP A 141 20.75 -0.04 -15.00
C ASP A 141 19.29 0.46 -15.16
N GLU A 142 18.27 -0.39 -14.97
CA GLU A 142 16.87 0.06 -14.89
C GLU A 142 16.62 0.93 -13.66
N LEU A 143 17.32 0.69 -12.54
CA LEU A 143 17.19 1.51 -11.32
C LEU A 143 17.66 2.95 -11.49
N LYS A 144 18.26 3.29 -12.64
CA LYS A 144 18.66 4.66 -13.00
C LYS A 144 17.57 5.41 -13.76
N GLN A 145 16.53 4.72 -14.21
CA GLN A 145 15.46 5.31 -14.99
C GLN A 145 14.52 6.11 -14.08
N PRO A 146 13.93 7.22 -14.57
CA PRO A 146 12.96 8.00 -13.80
C PRO A 146 11.59 7.30 -13.67
N ASP A 147 11.36 6.22 -14.41
CA ASP A 147 10.09 5.49 -14.40
C ASP A 147 9.96 4.58 -13.16
N THR A 148 8.83 4.69 -12.48
CA THR A 148 8.59 3.98 -11.21
C THR A 148 8.11 2.55 -11.42
N GLU A 149 7.36 2.26 -12.49
CA GLU A 149 6.81 0.92 -12.72
C GLU A 149 7.93 -0.08 -13.06
N GLY A 150 8.77 0.23 -14.05
CA GLY A 150 9.93 -0.58 -14.43
C GLY A 150 10.89 -0.81 -13.26
N THR A 151 11.16 0.22 -12.47
CA THR A 151 12.00 0.15 -11.27
C THR A 151 11.48 -0.85 -10.24
N SER A 152 10.17 -0.85 -9.95
CA SER A 152 9.58 -1.79 -8.99
C SER A 152 9.71 -3.25 -9.45
N VAL A 153 9.56 -3.52 -10.75
CA VAL A 153 9.73 -4.85 -11.33
C VAL A 153 11.21 -5.25 -11.28
N ALA A 154 12.13 -4.33 -11.59
CA ALA A 154 13.57 -4.55 -11.49
C ALA A 154 14.01 -4.91 -10.06
N ILE A 155 13.54 -4.18 -9.04
CA ILE A 155 13.82 -4.49 -7.63
C ILE A 155 13.33 -5.90 -7.27
N ASN A 156 12.13 -6.28 -7.72
CA ASN A 156 11.59 -7.62 -7.49
C ASN A 156 12.45 -8.72 -8.12
N ILE A 157 12.92 -8.53 -9.36
CA ILE A 157 13.82 -9.46 -10.04
C ILE A 157 15.16 -9.55 -9.29
N LEU A 158 15.78 -8.40 -8.99
CA LEU A 158 17.05 -8.30 -8.29
C LEU A 158 16.97 -8.95 -6.90
N SER A 159 15.84 -8.84 -6.21
CA SER A 159 15.61 -9.50 -4.93
C SER A 159 15.70 -11.03 -5.01
N ILE A 160 15.48 -11.62 -6.19
CA ILE A 160 15.58 -13.06 -6.43
C ILE A 160 17.03 -13.39 -6.81
N VAL A 161 17.55 -12.75 -7.86
CA VAL A 161 18.84 -13.14 -8.46
C VAL A 161 20.05 -12.74 -7.63
N LEU A 162 20.00 -11.62 -6.90
CA LEU A 162 21.12 -11.16 -6.07
C LEU A 162 21.34 -12.06 -4.86
N THR A 163 20.36 -12.87 -4.45
CA THR A 163 20.57 -13.82 -3.34
C THR A 163 21.74 -14.79 -3.59
N GLN A 164 22.08 -15.06 -4.85
CA GLN A 164 23.18 -15.94 -5.25
C GLN A 164 24.45 -15.18 -5.65
N ARG A 165 24.36 -13.87 -5.90
CA ARG A 165 25.42 -13.07 -6.56
C ARG A 165 25.82 -11.79 -5.82
N ILE A 166 25.19 -11.46 -4.69
CA ILE A 166 25.47 -10.21 -3.96
C ILE A 166 26.91 -10.09 -3.46
N SER A 167 27.60 -11.22 -3.24
CA SER A 167 28.99 -11.25 -2.81
C SER A 167 30.00 -11.14 -3.96
N ASP A 168 29.52 -11.09 -5.22
CA ASP A 168 30.38 -10.93 -6.38
C ASP A 168 30.96 -9.49 -6.42
N PRO A 169 32.30 -9.32 -6.53
CA PRO A 169 32.93 -8.01 -6.52
C PRO A 169 32.42 -7.05 -7.61
N ASP A 170 32.12 -7.53 -8.81
CA ASP A 170 31.68 -6.68 -9.90
C ASP A 170 30.24 -6.20 -9.68
N VAL A 171 29.41 -7.06 -9.09
CA VAL A 171 28.05 -6.72 -8.65
C VAL A 171 28.09 -5.68 -7.54
N GLN A 172 28.96 -5.85 -6.54
CA GLN A 172 29.14 -4.87 -5.47
C GLN A 172 29.64 -3.52 -6.01
N ALA A 173 30.61 -3.53 -6.93
CA ALA A 173 31.11 -2.31 -7.56
C ALA A 173 30.01 -1.55 -8.30
N LYS A 174 29.14 -2.26 -9.04
CA LYS A 174 27.98 -1.66 -9.73
C LYS A 174 26.96 -1.10 -8.73
N LEU A 175 26.68 -1.80 -7.62
CA LEU A 175 25.80 -1.30 -6.55
C LEU A 175 26.36 -0.03 -5.89
N VAL A 176 27.67 0.00 -5.60
CA VAL A 176 28.35 1.20 -5.08
C VAL A 176 28.28 2.36 -6.10
N GLN A 177 28.31 2.07 -7.40
CA GLN A 177 28.13 3.10 -8.43
C GLN A 177 26.75 3.75 -8.37
N LEU A 178 25.69 2.98 -8.06
CA LEU A 178 24.33 3.53 -7.86
C LEU A 178 24.29 4.52 -6.70
N LEU A 179 25.04 4.27 -5.63
CA LEU A 179 25.12 5.16 -4.47
C LEU A 179 25.77 6.53 -4.77
N LYS A 180 26.48 6.65 -5.89
CA LYS A 180 27.12 7.91 -6.34
C LYS A 180 26.24 8.72 -7.30
N GLN A 181 25.03 8.25 -7.58
CA GLN A 181 24.09 8.93 -8.47
C GLN A 181 23.21 9.93 -7.70
N ASN A 182 22.22 10.50 -8.37
CA ASN A 182 21.24 11.39 -7.74
C ASN A 182 20.39 10.67 -6.66
N GLU A 183 19.68 11.45 -5.86
CA GLU A 183 18.86 10.95 -4.75
C GLU A 183 17.81 9.91 -5.13
N ILE A 184 17.19 10.02 -6.31
CA ILE A 184 16.16 9.07 -6.76
C ILE A 184 16.80 7.69 -6.93
N VAL A 185 17.95 7.63 -7.62
CA VAL A 185 18.69 6.38 -7.84
C VAL A 185 19.24 5.81 -6.54
N ARG A 186 19.72 6.67 -5.63
CA ARG A 186 20.15 6.25 -4.28
C ARG A 186 19.00 5.62 -3.50
N CYS A 187 17.81 6.24 -3.52
CA CYS A 187 16.61 5.68 -2.89
C CYS A 187 16.21 4.32 -3.47
N CYS A 188 16.30 4.12 -4.79
CA CYS A 188 16.07 2.80 -5.40
C CYS A 188 17.07 1.74 -4.90
N ALA A 189 18.34 2.12 -4.73
CA ALA A 189 19.35 1.24 -4.15
C ALA A 189 19.06 0.92 -2.68
N TYR A 190 18.63 1.91 -1.89
CA TYR A 190 18.21 1.73 -0.49
C TYR A 190 17.01 0.79 -0.37
N GLU A 191 16.00 0.95 -1.23
CA GLU A 191 14.83 0.07 -1.29
C GLU A 191 15.24 -1.37 -1.61
N LEU A 192 16.07 -1.58 -2.63
CA LEU A 192 16.60 -2.91 -2.97
C LEU A 192 17.34 -3.55 -1.79
N ALA A 193 18.19 -2.77 -1.10
CA ALA A 193 18.92 -3.26 0.06
C ALA A 193 17.99 -3.67 1.20
N VAL A 194 16.93 -2.89 1.49
CA VAL A 194 15.93 -3.25 2.49
C VAL A 194 15.20 -4.54 2.10
N VAL A 195 14.77 -4.68 0.84
CA VAL A 195 14.09 -5.88 0.34
C VAL A 195 14.99 -7.11 0.49
N LEU A 196 16.29 -7.01 0.18
CA LEU A 196 17.26 -8.10 0.37
C LEU A 196 17.52 -8.40 1.85
N ALA A 197 17.71 -7.36 2.66
CA ALA A 197 18.00 -7.49 4.10
C ALA A 197 16.85 -8.16 4.86
N LYS A 198 15.59 -7.95 4.46
CA LYS A 198 14.44 -8.62 5.06
C LYS A 198 14.46 -10.14 4.88
N LYS A 199 15.09 -10.66 3.82
CA LYS A 199 15.06 -12.10 3.51
C LYS A 199 15.91 -12.94 4.46
N SER A 200 17.06 -12.43 4.93
CA SER A 200 17.90 -13.13 5.91
C SER A 200 18.95 -12.22 6.53
N ALA A 201 19.45 -12.60 7.71
CA ALA A 201 20.58 -11.91 8.36
C ALA A 201 21.85 -11.90 7.49
N THR A 202 22.09 -12.97 6.71
CA THR A 202 23.23 -13.04 5.78
C THR A 202 23.13 -11.99 4.68
N LEU A 203 21.94 -11.82 4.08
CA LEU A 203 21.73 -10.81 3.06
C LEU A 203 21.79 -9.40 3.62
N LEU A 204 21.27 -9.19 4.85
CA LEU A 204 21.45 -7.91 5.55
C LEU A 204 22.93 -7.55 5.70
N ASN A 205 23.76 -8.49 6.13
CA ASN A 205 25.20 -8.26 6.24
C ASN A 205 25.83 -7.94 4.87
N ALA A 206 25.41 -8.63 3.81
CA ALA A 206 25.91 -8.40 2.46
C ALA A 206 25.55 -7.02 1.89
N VAL A 207 24.40 -6.44 2.27
CA VAL A 207 23.96 -5.11 1.82
C VAL A 207 24.18 -4.01 2.85
N THR A 208 24.90 -4.29 3.95
CA THR A 208 25.10 -3.31 5.03
C THR A 208 25.76 -2.03 4.54
N PHE A 209 26.64 -2.08 3.53
CA PHE A 209 27.25 -0.88 2.95
C PHE A 209 26.23 0.07 2.31
N ILE A 210 25.14 -0.45 1.75
CA ILE A 210 24.04 0.35 1.18
C ILE A 210 23.16 0.90 2.30
N LEU A 211 22.85 0.07 3.30
CA LEU A 211 22.05 0.48 4.44
C LEU A 211 22.76 1.57 5.25
N ASP A 212 24.06 1.42 5.51
CA ASP A 212 24.87 2.42 6.22
C ASP A 212 24.93 3.75 5.43
N ALA A 213 24.96 3.69 4.08
CA ALA A 213 24.82 4.89 3.25
C ALA A 213 23.44 5.54 3.42
N ALA A 214 22.35 4.75 3.41
CA ALA A 214 21.01 5.26 3.71
C ALA A 214 20.94 5.93 5.07
N LEU A 215 21.54 5.33 6.11
CA LEU A 215 21.56 5.92 7.46
C LEU A 215 22.30 7.25 7.51
N SER A 216 23.37 7.42 6.70
CA SER A 216 24.08 8.69 6.63
C SER A 216 23.24 9.83 6.04
N GLU A 217 22.22 9.51 5.22
CA GLU A 217 21.28 10.51 4.71
C GLU A 217 20.35 11.07 5.80
N LEU A 218 20.19 10.37 6.93
CA LEU A 218 19.42 10.89 8.04
C LEU A 218 20.03 12.18 8.60
N ASP A 219 21.34 12.37 8.43
CA ASP A 219 22.09 13.58 8.82
C ASP A 219 22.25 14.60 7.68
N ASN A 220 21.52 14.45 6.57
CA ASN A 220 21.49 15.40 5.46
C ASN A 220 20.68 16.67 5.82
N ASP A 221 20.80 17.73 5.02
CA ASP A 221 19.98 18.94 5.13
C ASP A 221 18.63 18.80 4.40
N ASP A 222 18.55 17.86 3.44
CA ASP A 222 17.32 17.61 2.69
C ASP A 222 16.29 16.83 3.52
N VAL A 223 15.24 17.53 3.95
CA VAL A 223 14.15 17.00 4.77
C VAL A 223 13.34 15.92 4.01
N LEU A 224 13.17 16.07 2.69
CA LEU A 224 12.43 15.13 1.87
C LEU A 224 13.20 13.83 1.67
N LEU A 225 14.51 13.92 1.47
CA LEU A 225 15.39 12.75 1.40
C LEU A 225 15.41 12.00 2.74
N GLN A 226 15.54 12.71 3.86
CA GLN A 226 15.46 12.12 5.20
C GLN A 226 14.12 11.41 5.44
N ALA A 227 13.01 12.03 5.05
CA ALA A 227 11.68 11.44 5.14
C ALA A 227 11.55 10.17 4.29
N SER A 228 12.05 10.23 3.05
CA SER A 228 12.10 9.09 2.12
C SER A 228 12.88 7.91 2.71
N VAL A 229 14.06 8.17 3.27
CA VAL A 229 14.91 7.14 3.89
C VAL A 229 14.25 6.54 5.12
N MET A 230 13.64 7.34 6.00
CA MET A 230 12.89 6.82 7.15
C MET A 230 11.79 5.85 6.70
N GLU A 231 11.02 6.22 5.68
CA GLU A 231 9.96 5.36 5.14
C GLU A 231 10.51 4.04 4.59
N LEU A 232 11.63 4.09 3.86
CA LEU A 232 12.29 2.92 3.30
C LEU A 232 12.85 1.97 4.37
N LEU A 233 13.25 2.46 5.54
CA LEU A 233 13.84 1.64 6.60
C LEU A 233 12.81 0.88 7.45
N VAL A 234 11.56 1.35 7.51
CA VAL A 234 10.51 0.72 8.34
C VAL A 234 10.41 -0.80 8.14
N PRO A 235 10.38 -1.34 6.91
CA PRO A 235 10.20 -2.76 6.67
C PRO A 235 11.27 -3.66 7.32
N LEU A 236 12.43 -3.11 7.72
CA LEU A 236 13.47 -3.85 8.45
C LEU A 236 12.99 -4.31 9.84
N VAL A 237 12.10 -3.57 10.51
CA VAL A 237 11.65 -3.91 11.87
C VAL A 237 10.71 -5.10 11.92
N GLU A 238 10.19 -5.54 10.77
CA GLU A 238 9.40 -6.76 10.65
C GLU A 238 10.25 -8.02 10.95
N GLN A 239 11.58 -7.89 10.91
CA GLN A 239 12.51 -8.99 11.11
C GLN A 239 13.41 -8.74 12.32
N ASN A 240 13.63 -9.76 13.16
CA ASN A 240 14.46 -9.64 14.36
C ASN A 240 15.90 -9.16 14.05
N HIS A 241 16.50 -9.65 12.96
CA HIS A 241 17.85 -9.22 12.55
C HIS A 241 17.88 -7.78 12.02
N GLY A 242 16.80 -7.33 11.37
CA GLY A 242 16.65 -5.95 10.92
C GLY A 242 16.47 -4.99 12.10
N LEU A 243 15.64 -5.34 13.07
CA LEU A 243 15.52 -4.60 14.33
C LEU A 243 16.86 -4.50 15.08
N SER A 244 17.58 -5.62 15.20
CA SER A 244 18.90 -5.66 15.85
C SER A 244 19.95 -4.81 15.11
N TYR A 245 19.85 -4.71 13.79
CA TYR A 245 20.70 -3.82 13.00
C TYR A 245 20.40 -2.35 13.32
N MET A 246 19.13 -1.95 13.32
CA MET A 246 18.72 -0.58 13.63
C MET A 246 19.09 -0.15 15.05
N GLU A 247 19.01 -1.06 16.02
CA GLU A 247 19.46 -0.84 17.41
C GLU A 247 20.95 -0.57 17.51
N ARG A 248 21.76 -1.43 16.89
CA ARG A 248 23.23 -1.27 16.90
C ARG A 248 23.67 0.04 16.25
N ARG A 249 22.89 0.55 15.30
CA ARG A 249 23.10 1.85 14.65
C ARG A 249 22.43 3.03 15.36
N ARG A 250 21.71 2.78 16.46
CA ARG A 250 21.08 3.79 17.33
C ARG A 250 20.18 4.78 16.58
N ILE A 251 19.51 4.31 15.52
CA ILE A 251 18.68 5.17 14.65
C ILE A 251 17.55 5.82 15.45
N LEU A 252 16.89 5.05 16.31
CA LEU A 252 15.79 5.55 17.14
C LEU A 252 16.27 6.58 18.17
N ASP A 253 17.44 6.37 18.79
CA ASP A 253 18.03 7.35 19.70
C ASP A 253 18.34 8.67 18.97
N LEU A 254 18.91 8.58 17.77
CA LEU A 254 19.25 9.73 16.94
C LEU A 254 18.01 10.56 16.58
N LEU A 255 16.94 9.90 16.10
CA LEU A 255 15.70 10.58 15.74
C LEU A 255 14.97 11.14 16.97
N SER A 256 14.98 10.43 18.10
CA SER A 256 14.42 10.90 19.37
C SER A 256 15.15 12.14 19.90
N LEU A 257 16.48 12.17 19.79
CA LEU A 257 17.28 13.32 20.20
C LEU A 257 16.90 14.57 19.40
N ARG A 258 16.63 14.44 18.09
CA ARG A 258 16.16 15.58 17.27
C ARG A 258 14.82 16.14 17.74
N VAL A 259 13.88 15.27 18.11
CA VAL A 259 12.60 15.72 18.70
C VAL A 259 12.84 16.50 20.00
N GLN A 260 13.80 16.07 20.82
CA GLN A 260 14.13 16.73 22.09
C GLN A 260 14.82 18.09 21.90
N LEU A 261 15.59 18.25 20.82
CA LEU A 261 16.36 19.46 20.51
C LEU A 261 15.66 20.41 19.52
N ILE A 262 14.35 20.24 19.30
CA ILE A 262 13.61 21.01 18.29
C ILE A 262 13.64 22.53 18.54
N GLU A 263 13.71 22.97 19.78
CA GLU A 263 13.82 24.39 20.14
C GLU A 263 15.18 24.97 19.72
N GLU A 264 16.24 24.15 19.74
CA GLU A 264 17.59 24.53 19.32
C GLU A 264 17.76 24.45 17.80
N ARG A 265 16.95 23.62 17.13
CA ARG A 265 16.99 23.36 15.68
C ARG A 265 15.59 23.47 15.07
N PRO A 266 15.08 24.69 14.84
CA PRO A 266 13.71 24.88 14.35
C PRO A 266 13.40 24.19 13.01
N LEU A 267 14.41 23.95 12.16
CA LEU A 267 14.23 23.22 10.90
C LEU A 267 13.87 21.73 11.12
N ASP A 268 14.29 21.13 12.24
CA ASP A 268 13.93 19.76 12.61
C ASP A 268 12.41 19.62 12.84
N ALA A 269 11.68 20.73 13.04
CA ALA A 269 10.22 20.73 13.11
C ALA A 269 9.57 20.17 11.83
N LEU A 270 10.20 20.37 10.67
CA LEU A 270 9.70 19.85 9.39
C LEU A 270 9.79 18.32 9.31
N LEU A 271 10.66 17.70 10.10
CA LEU A 271 10.83 16.24 10.16
C LEU A 271 9.90 15.58 11.17
N ILE A 272 9.27 16.32 12.08
CA ILE A 272 8.43 15.76 13.15
C ILE A 272 7.35 14.83 12.60
N PRO A 273 6.58 15.16 11.55
CA PRO A 273 5.60 14.23 11.00
C PRO A 273 6.24 12.91 10.53
N SER A 274 7.38 12.99 9.84
CA SER A 274 8.10 11.83 9.32
C SER A 274 8.68 10.95 10.44
N ILE A 275 9.28 11.56 11.46
CA ILE A 275 9.78 10.87 12.66
C ILE A 275 8.62 10.21 13.40
N MET A 276 7.52 10.93 13.60
CA MET A 276 6.33 10.43 14.28
C MET A 276 5.74 9.22 13.55
N LYS A 277 5.57 9.32 12.24
CA LYS A 277 5.12 8.21 11.37
C LYS A 277 6.07 7.01 11.46
N PHE A 278 7.38 7.25 11.44
CA PHE A 278 8.40 6.20 11.55
C PHE A 278 8.27 5.42 12.86
N PHE A 279 8.20 6.12 14.00
CA PHE A 279 8.03 5.48 15.31
C PHE A 279 6.68 4.77 15.43
N GLY A 280 5.60 5.36 14.93
CA GLY A 280 4.28 4.74 14.88
C GLY A 280 4.31 3.40 14.17
N LYS A 281 4.88 3.36 12.96
CA LYS A 281 5.01 2.12 12.18
C LYS A 281 5.85 1.05 12.89
N ILE A 282 6.92 1.44 13.59
CA ILE A 282 7.73 0.49 14.37
C ILE A 282 6.94 -0.04 15.58
N ALA A 283 6.11 0.79 16.21
CA ALA A 283 5.31 0.40 17.36
C ALA A 283 4.28 -0.70 17.07
N VAL A 284 3.86 -0.85 15.82
CA VAL A 284 3.00 -1.96 15.38
C VAL A 284 3.66 -3.32 15.70
N TYR A 285 4.98 -3.41 15.55
CA TYR A 285 5.77 -4.63 15.78
C TYR A 285 6.46 -4.64 17.15
N GLN A 286 6.84 -3.48 17.68
CA GLN A 286 7.65 -3.32 18.90
C GLN A 286 7.06 -2.27 19.85
N PRO A 287 5.83 -2.44 20.35
CA PRO A 287 5.13 -1.43 21.13
C PRO A 287 5.84 -1.09 22.44
N LEU A 288 6.38 -2.09 23.16
CA LEU A 288 7.12 -1.87 24.41
C LEU A 288 8.33 -0.97 24.22
N LYS A 289 9.07 -1.20 23.13
CA LYS A 289 10.28 -0.44 22.83
C LYS A 289 9.96 1.02 22.51
N ILE A 290 8.91 1.25 21.73
CA ILE A 290 8.53 2.61 21.35
C ILE A 290 7.87 3.36 22.51
N ILE A 291 6.83 2.78 23.10
CA ILE A 291 6.03 3.44 24.16
C ILE A 291 6.85 3.57 25.45
N GLY A 292 7.57 2.54 25.85
CA GLY A 292 8.39 2.56 27.07
C GLY A 292 9.75 3.25 26.90
N GLY A 293 10.34 3.20 25.70
CA GLY A 293 11.70 3.69 25.46
C GLY A 293 11.81 5.15 25.04
N TYR A 294 10.76 5.74 24.47
CA TYR A 294 10.85 7.07 23.85
C TYR A 294 9.75 8.05 24.30
N PRO A 295 9.58 8.30 25.61
CA PRO A 295 8.47 9.09 26.15
C PRO A 295 8.40 10.53 25.63
N HIS A 296 9.53 11.17 25.31
CA HIS A 296 9.54 12.52 24.74
C HIS A 296 8.90 12.58 23.36
N MET A 297 9.12 11.56 22.51
CA MET A 297 8.45 11.46 21.22
C MET A 297 6.94 11.29 21.40
N LEU A 298 6.49 10.48 22.37
CA LEU A 298 5.06 10.36 22.70
C LEU A 298 4.50 11.68 23.24
N GLY A 299 5.25 12.41 24.05
CA GLY A 299 4.89 13.76 24.48
C GLY A 299 4.64 14.69 23.30
N CYS A 300 5.55 14.70 22.32
CA CYS A 300 5.39 15.45 21.08
C CYS A 300 4.13 15.00 20.30
N LEU A 301 3.89 13.70 20.16
CA LEU A 301 2.66 13.16 19.55
C LEU A 301 1.40 13.73 20.24
N PHE A 302 1.33 13.66 21.57
CA PHE A 302 0.17 14.16 22.30
C PHE A 302 -0.02 15.67 22.15
N VAL A 303 1.06 16.45 22.07
CA VAL A 303 0.96 17.88 21.74
C VAL A 303 0.34 18.09 20.36
N GLN A 304 0.78 17.33 19.35
CA GLN A 304 0.24 17.45 17.99
C GLN A 304 -1.24 17.03 17.90
N LEU A 305 -1.66 16.00 18.64
CA LEU A 305 -3.06 15.57 18.73
C LEU A 305 -3.98 16.66 19.32
N LEU A 306 -3.43 17.56 20.14
CA LEU A 306 -4.17 18.67 20.74
C LEU A 306 -4.28 19.91 19.84
N SER A 307 -3.43 19.99 18.81
CA SER A 307 -3.42 21.09 17.84
C SER A 307 -4.70 21.15 17.01
N GLU A 308 -4.90 22.27 16.31
CA GLU A 308 -5.93 22.42 15.26
C GLU A 308 -5.28 22.50 13.86
N ASP A 309 -4.01 22.12 13.76
CA ASP A 309 -3.28 22.12 12.49
C ASP A 309 -3.65 20.89 11.67
N GLU A 310 -4.57 21.06 10.72
CA GLU A 310 -5.04 20.00 9.83
C GLU A 310 -3.93 19.39 8.96
N SER A 311 -2.75 20.03 8.83
CA SER A 311 -1.62 19.46 8.08
C SER A 311 -0.86 18.38 8.85
N ILE A 312 -0.80 18.48 10.19
CA ILE A 312 -0.04 17.56 11.06
C ILE A 312 -0.96 16.50 11.68
N LEU A 313 -2.21 16.88 12.00
CA LEU A 313 -3.17 16.03 12.69
C LEU A 313 -3.35 14.64 12.07
N PRO A 314 -3.46 14.46 10.73
CA PRO A 314 -3.58 13.12 10.13
C PRO A 314 -2.46 12.18 10.55
N THR A 315 -1.21 12.66 10.49
CA THR A 315 -0.03 11.87 10.86
C THR A 315 -0.03 11.52 12.34
N ALA A 316 -0.45 12.45 13.20
CA ALA A 316 -0.57 12.21 14.62
C ALA A 316 -1.66 11.17 14.95
N MET A 317 -2.84 11.28 14.32
CA MET A 317 -3.94 10.34 14.47
C MET A 317 -3.54 8.92 14.04
N ASP A 318 -2.85 8.79 12.91
CA ASP A 318 -2.35 7.51 12.41
C ASP A 318 -1.29 6.90 13.33
N THR A 319 -0.42 7.75 13.87
CA THR A 319 0.63 7.30 14.79
C THR A 319 0.03 6.77 16.08
N LEU A 320 -0.97 7.45 16.64
CA LEU A 320 -1.70 6.95 17.81
C LEU A 320 -2.40 5.61 17.51
N ALA A 321 -3.05 5.50 16.35
CA ALA A 321 -3.69 4.26 15.92
C ALA A 321 -2.69 3.10 15.80
N ASN A 322 -1.51 3.34 15.21
CA ASN A 322 -0.45 2.35 15.11
C ASN A 322 0.07 1.90 16.49
N LEU A 323 0.27 2.85 17.42
CA LEU A 323 0.67 2.55 18.80
C LEU A 323 -0.37 1.69 19.54
N ALA A 324 -1.66 1.92 19.26
CA ALA A 324 -2.77 1.24 19.89
C ALA A 324 -3.25 0.00 19.11
N THR A 325 -2.60 -0.40 18.02
CA THR A 325 -3.07 -1.52 17.18
C THR A 325 -3.04 -2.86 17.95
N SER A 326 -1.99 -3.09 18.76
CA SER A 326 -1.85 -4.34 19.51
C SER A 326 -2.44 -4.27 20.94
N PRO A 327 -2.86 -5.41 21.52
CA PRO A 327 -3.23 -5.51 22.94
C PRO A 327 -2.18 -4.92 23.89
N GLN A 328 -0.91 -5.24 23.65
CA GLN A 328 0.21 -4.77 24.46
C GLN A 328 0.38 -3.25 24.35
N GLY A 329 0.26 -2.69 23.15
CA GLY A 329 0.30 -1.24 22.92
C GLY A 329 -0.79 -0.50 23.69
N LYS A 330 -2.02 -1.03 23.69
CA LYS A 330 -3.14 -0.45 24.47
C LYS A 330 -2.85 -0.41 25.97
N ILE A 331 -2.34 -1.52 26.52
CA ILE A 331 -1.98 -1.62 27.95
C ILE A 331 -0.87 -0.63 28.29
N LEU A 332 0.18 -0.54 27.48
CA LEU A 332 1.31 0.35 27.72
C LEU A 332 0.93 1.83 27.62
N LEU A 333 0.10 2.21 26.64
CA LEU A 333 -0.45 3.56 26.53
C LEU A 333 -1.27 3.93 27.77
N ASN A 334 -2.13 3.02 28.24
CA ASN A 334 -2.91 3.25 29.45
C ASN A 334 -2.01 3.35 30.69
N MET A 335 -1.02 2.46 30.81
CA MET A 335 -0.11 2.40 31.96
C MET A 335 0.78 3.65 32.09
N HIS A 336 1.33 4.14 30.99
CA HIS A 336 2.32 5.23 31.02
C HIS A 336 1.76 6.60 30.63
N PHE A 337 0.65 6.65 29.89
CA PHE A 337 0.11 7.87 29.28
C PHE A 337 -1.41 8.03 29.44
N SER A 338 -2.05 7.41 30.44
CA SER A 338 -3.51 7.47 30.66
C SER A 338 -4.07 8.89 30.58
N ALA A 339 -3.52 9.86 31.32
CA ALA A 339 -4.04 11.24 31.30
C ALA A 339 -3.91 11.92 29.91
N ALA A 340 -2.83 11.64 29.18
CA ALA A 340 -2.63 12.17 27.84
C ALA A 340 -3.58 11.53 26.82
N MET A 341 -3.86 10.23 26.98
CA MET A 341 -4.87 9.50 26.21
C MET A 341 -6.25 10.11 26.43
N GLU A 342 -6.70 10.22 27.68
CA GLU A 342 -8.00 10.78 28.04
C GLU A 342 -8.20 12.18 27.43
N LYS A 343 -7.22 13.06 27.59
CA LYS A 343 -7.24 14.41 27.01
C LYS A 343 -7.28 14.40 25.47
N SER A 344 -6.60 13.45 24.83
CA SER A 344 -6.62 13.32 23.37
C SER A 344 -7.99 12.86 22.87
N PHE A 345 -8.61 11.91 23.55
CA PHE A 345 -9.97 11.44 23.23
C PHE A 345 -11.01 12.55 23.45
N GLU A 346 -10.92 13.31 24.52
CA GLU A 346 -11.77 14.50 24.73
C GLU A 346 -11.60 15.51 23.58
N ARG A 347 -10.36 15.72 23.15
CA ARG A 347 -10.06 16.64 22.05
C ARG A 347 -10.61 16.12 20.72
N TYR A 348 -10.54 14.82 20.46
CA TYR A 348 -11.17 14.21 19.28
C TYR A 348 -12.69 14.50 19.24
N GLY A 349 -13.37 14.47 20.39
CA GLY A 349 -14.77 14.88 20.50
C GLY A 349 -15.04 16.35 20.14
N SER A 350 -14.06 17.24 20.31
CA SER A 350 -14.11 18.62 19.81
C SER A 350 -13.82 18.67 18.30
N HIS A 351 -12.79 17.95 17.85
CA HIS A 351 -12.33 17.95 16.46
C HIS A 351 -13.40 17.46 15.49
N ILE A 352 -14.12 16.40 15.86
CA ILE A 352 -15.19 15.83 15.04
C ILE A 352 -16.34 16.81 14.77
N LYS A 353 -16.51 17.82 15.64
CA LYS A 353 -17.52 18.87 15.47
C LYS A 353 -17.01 20.02 14.60
N LYS A 354 -15.74 20.40 14.74
CA LYS A 354 -15.18 21.65 14.22
C LYS A 354 -14.37 21.54 12.92
N LEU A 355 -13.59 20.47 12.76
CA LEU A 355 -12.61 20.38 11.67
C LEU A 355 -13.28 20.06 10.33
N SER A 356 -12.52 20.12 9.24
CA SER A 356 -13.00 19.80 7.90
C SER A 356 -13.37 18.31 7.73
N ALA A 357 -14.21 18.00 6.74
CA ALA A 357 -14.76 16.65 6.55
C ALA A 357 -13.67 15.56 6.39
N HIS A 358 -12.59 15.84 5.65
CA HIS A 358 -11.49 14.89 5.44
C HIS A 358 -10.73 14.57 6.74
N ILE A 359 -10.55 15.55 7.63
CA ILE A 359 -9.93 15.31 8.94
C ILE A 359 -10.88 14.53 9.85
N LYS A 360 -12.19 14.81 9.81
CA LYS A 360 -13.18 14.02 10.55
C LYS A 360 -13.16 12.55 10.11
N GLU A 361 -13.09 12.30 8.81
CA GLU A 361 -12.97 10.95 8.26
C GLU A 361 -11.71 10.26 8.76
N ARG A 362 -10.55 10.93 8.70
CA ARG A 362 -9.27 10.37 9.19
C ARG A 362 -9.31 10.06 10.69
N LEU A 363 -9.92 10.92 11.48
CA LEU A 363 -10.12 10.72 12.92
C LEU A 363 -10.98 9.48 13.19
N LEU A 364 -12.11 9.32 12.49
CA LEU A 364 -12.98 8.15 12.63
C LEU A 364 -12.26 6.86 12.24
N ASN A 365 -11.49 6.88 11.15
CA ASN A 365 -10.67 5.75 10.72
C ASN A 365 -9.58 5.39 11.76
N SER A 366 -8.94 6.39 12.36
CA SER A 366 -7.98 6.19 13.46
C SER A 366 -8.66 5.54 14.69
N LEU A 367 -9.83 6.03 15.09
CA LEU A 367 -10.62 5.42 16.16
C LEU A 367 -11.02 3.98 15.83
N ASP A 368 -11.42 3.71 14.60
CA ASP A 368 -11.79 2.37 14.16
C ASP A 368 -10.62 1.39 14.34
N VAL A 369 -9.41 1.78 13.95
CA VAL A 369 -8.18 0.98 14.19
C VAL A 369 -7.89 0.80 15.68
N ILE A 370 -8.07 1.85 16.49
CA ILE A 370 -7.84 1.77 17.95
C ILE A 370 -8.81 0.77 18.59
N TYR A 371 -10.09 0.80 18.21
CA TYR A 371 -11.11 -0.09 18.77
C TYR A 371 -11.18 -1.46 18.09
N ASP A 372 -10.50 -1.68 16.96
CA ASP A 372 -10.56 -2.97 16.30
C ASP A 372 -9.91 -4.07 17.15
N PHE A 373 -10.60 -5.20 17.21
CA PHE A 373 -10.17 -6.42 17.88
C PHE A 373 -10.81 -7.63 17.18
N LYS A 374 -9.99 -8.63 16.86
CA LYS A 374 -10.43 -9.82 16.10
C LYS A 374 -11.17 -10.86 16.95
N THR A 375 -10.94 -10.86 18.26
CA THR A 375 -11.55 -11.77 19.24
C THR A 375 -12.21 -10.96 20.36
N PRO A 376 -13.01 -11.57 21.25
CA PRO A 376 -13.41 -10.88 22.46
C PRO A 376 -12.16 -10.44 23.26
N PRO A 377 -12.05 -9.15 23.62
CA PRO A 377 -10.88 -8.65 24.35
C PRO A 377 -10.81 -9.26 25.76
N ALA A 378 -9.59 -9.36 26.31
CA ALA A 378 -9.43 -9.61 27.74
C ALA A 378 -10.11 -8.50 28.56
N LYS A 379 -10.57 -8.83 29.78
CA LYS A 379 -11.30 -7.90 30.65
C LYS A 379 -10.57 -6.57 30.88
N GLU A 380 -9.26 -6.62 31.03
CA GLU A 380 -8.41 -5.44 31.20
C GLU A 380 -8.50 -4.51 29.97
N ILE A 381 -8.28 -5.04 28.77
CA ILE A 381 -8.35 -4.27 27.52
C ILE A 381 -9.75 -3.73 27.30
N ASN A 382 -10.78 -4.53 27.58
CA ASN A 382 -12.16 -4.08 27.50
C ASN A 382 -12.44 -2.87 28.42
N THR A 383 -11.83 -2.86 29.61
CA THR A 383 -11.94 -1.74 30.56
C THR A 383 -11.22 -0.51 30.03
N ILE A 384 -10.00 -0.67 29.49
CA ILE A 384 -9.22 0.42 28.88
C ILE A 384 -10.00 1.06 27.73
N LEU A 385 -10.49 0.25 26.80
CA LEU A 385 -11.23 0.75 25.63
C LEU A 385 -12.54 1.42 26.02
N LYS A 386 -13.25 0.87 27.01
CA LYS A 386 -14.45 1.50 27.56
C LYS A 386 -14.13 2.88 28.17
N ASN A 387 -13.05 3.01 28.93
CA ASN A 387 -12.64 4.29 29.52
C ASN A 387 -12.29 5.32 28.43
N TRP A 388 -11.51 4.94 27.42
CA TRP A 388 -11.19 5.82 26.30
C TRP A 388 -12.44 6.22 25.51
N TYR A 389 -13.36 5.28 25.32
CA TYR A 389 -14.66 5.57 24.74
C TYR A 389 -15.41 6.59 25.59
N GLU A 390 -15.54 6.41 26.90
CA GLU A 390 -16.23 7.33 27.80
C GLU A 390 -15.66 8.75 27.75
N CYS A 391 -14.33 8.88 27.59
CA CYS A 391 -13.66 10.17 27.43
C CYS A 391 -14.04 10.87 26.12
N PHE A 392 -14.18 10.13 25.02
CA PHE A 392 -14.34 10.64 23.64
C PHE A 392 -15.28 11.84 23.51
N ALA A 393 -16.54 11.76 23.12
CA ALA A 393 -17.47 12.89 23.15
C ALA A 393 -18.09 13.13 24.55
N ARG A 394 -17.33 13.03 25.65
CA ARG A 394 -17.82 13.20 27.05
C ARG A 394 -19.09 12.41 27.38
N GLY A 395 -19.15 11.15 26.99
CA GLY A 395 -20.36 10.31 27.14
C GLY A 395 -21.37 10.38 25.97
N ALA A 396 -21.36 11.42 25.13
CA ALA A 396 -22.36 11.64 24.05
C ALA A 396 -21.95 11.01 22.70
N HIS A 397 -21.29 9.86 22.74
CA HIS A 397 -20.51 9.27 21.64
C HIS A 397 -21.35 8.81 20.46
N ALA A 398 -22.38 8.02 20.75
CA ALA A 398 -23.22 7.45 19.72
C ALA A 398 -24.12 8.51 19.05
N ASN A 399 -24.58 9.54 19.78
CA ASN A 399 -25.25 10.70 19.16
C ASN A 399 -24.34 11.41 18.15
N THR A 400 -23.09 11.67 18.54
CA THR A 400 -22.11 12.34 17.66
C THR A 400 -21.81 11.50 16.41
N ILE A 401 -21.71 10.17 16.55
CA ILE A 401 -21.54 9.26 15.42
C ILE A 401 -22.80 9.27 14.53
N MET A 402 -24.00 9.23 15.12
CA MET A 402 -25.26 9.29 14.38
C MET A 402 -25.43 10.61 13.61
N ASP A 403 -25.01 11.73 14.17
CA ASP A 403 -25.03 13.03 13.48
C ASP A 403 -24.20 12.99 12.19
N LEU A 404 -23.03 12.34 12.24
CA LEU A 404 -22.13 12.19 11.08
C LEU A 404 -22.71 11.26 10.03
N ILE A 405 -23.37 10.16 10.45
CA ILE A 405 -24.08 9.24 9.57
C ILE A 405 -25.22 9.94 8.81
N ASN A 406 -25.82 10.98 9.40
CA ASN A 406 -26.89 11.74 8.76
C ASN A 406 -26.39 12.89 7.86
N THR A 407 -25.07 13.10 7.74
CA THR A 407 -24.52 14.12 6.83
C THR A 407 -24.57 13.68 5.36
N PRO A 408 -24.67 14.60 4.39
CA PRO A 408 -24.70 14.27 2.96
C PRO A 408 -23.30 13.97 2.37
N PHE A 409 -22.39 13.39 3.16
CA PHE A 409 -21.00 13.09 2.75
C PHE A 409 -20.75 11.58 2.84
N PRO A 410 -20.81 10.83 1.72
CA PRO A 410 -20.74 9.36 1.72
C PRO A 410 -19.52 8.80 2.44
N ASP A 411 -18.33 9.38 2.24
CA ASP A 411 -17.09 8.92 2.88
C ASP A 411 -17.15 9.07 4.41
N LEU A 412 -17.72 10.18 4.89
CA LEU A 412 -17.90 10.44 6.31
C LEU A 412 -18.97 9.51 6.93
N GLN A 413 -20.06 9.25 6.19
CA GLN A 413 -21.08 8.28 6.59
C GLN A 413 -20.47 6.87 6.72
N MET A 414 -19.66 6.47 5.75
CA MET A 414 -18.98 5.18 5.74
C MET A 414 -17.99 5.04 6.90
N ALA A 415 -17.15 6.04 7.13
CA ALA A 415 -16.21 6.03 8.26
C ALA A 415 -16.94 5.99 9.62
N ALA A 416 -18.04 6.71 9.77
CA ALA A 416 -18.85 6.71 10.99
C ALA A 416 -19.54 5.35 11.22
N LEU A 417 -20.07 4.72 10.17
CA LEU A 417 -20.66 3.38 10.24
C LEU A 417 -19.60 2.30 10.52
N ALA A 418 -18.40 2.42 9.97
CA ALA A 418 -17.28 1.52 10.25
C ALA A 418 -16.92 1.54 11.74
N LEU A 419 -16.69 2.74 12.30
CA LEU A 419 -16.44 2.90 13.71
C LEU A 419 -17.59 2.36 14.57
N LEU A 420 -18.85 2.64 14.20
CA LEU A 420 -20.01 2.14 14.93
C LEU A 420 -20.05 0.61 14.94
N LYS A 421 -19.81 -0.03 13.79
CA LYS A 421 -19.73 -1.49 13.67
C LYS A 421 -18.66 -2.07 14.59
N THR A 422 -17.49 -1.44 14.65
CA THR A 422 -16.40 -1.86 15.53
C THR A 422 -16.75 -1.70 17.01
N ILE A 423 -17.40 -0.60 17.40
CA ILE A 423 -17.90 -0.39 18.77
C ILE A 423 -18.98 -1.43 19.15
N CYS A 424 -19.83 -1.82 18.21
CA CYS A 424 -20.86 -2.85 18.45
C CYS A 424 -20.28 -4.25 18.72
N LYS A 425 -18.98 -4.49 18.52
CA LYS A 425 -18.32 -5.73 18.97
C LYS A 425 -18.25 -5.86 20.50
N TYR A 426 -18.51 -4.77 21.23
CA TYR A 426 -18.43 -4.70 22.69
C TYR A 426 -19.83 -4.53 23.29
N ASN A 427 -20.15 -5.26 24.37
CA ASN A 427 -21.46 -5.15 25.04
C ASN A 427 -21.76 -3.72 25.49
N TRP A 428 -20.78 -3.01 26.06
CA TRP A 428 -20.97 -1.61 26.44
C TRP A 428 -21.23 -0.69 25.24
N GLY A 429 -20.70 -1.04 24.06
CA GLY A 429 -20.94 -0.33 22.81
C GLY A 429 -22.36 -0.56 22.29
N ILE A 430 -22.84 -1.80 22.37
CA ILE A 430 -24.23 -2.15 22.04
C ILE A 430 -25.22 -1.41 22.97
N VAL A 431 -24.95 -1.40 24.28
CA VAL A 431 -25.77 -0.66 25.25
C VAL A 431 -25.77 0.84 24.95
N ALA A 432 -24.61 1.42 24.58
CA ALA A 432 -24.53 2.83 24.19
C ALA A 432 -25.36 3.14 22.94
N LEU A 433 -25.30 2.28 21.91
CA LEU A 433 -26.13 2.41 20.71
C LEU A 433 -27.62 2.30 21.04
N LYS A 434 -28.01 1.31 21.84
CA LYS A 434 -29.40 1.10 22.27
C LYS A 434 -29.98 2.33 23.00
N ASN A 435 -29.15 3.00 23.79
CA ASN A 435 -29.54 4.19 24.54
C ASN A 435 -29.49 5.48 23.71
N THR A 436 -29.18 5.39 22.40
CA THR A 436 -29.12 6.52 21.48
C THR A 436 -30.42 6.62 20.70
N GLY A 437 -31.16 7.71 20.93
CA GLY A 437 -32.49 7.89 20.34
C GLY A 437 -32.45 7.85 18.80
N GLY A 438 -33.30 7.02 18.19
CA GLY A 438 -33.43 6.92 16.74
C GLY A 438 -32.34 6.09 16.04
N ALA A 439 -31.32 5.60 16.76
CA ALA A 439 -30.19 4.93 16.14
C ALA A 439 -30.55 3.54 15.61
N VAL A 440 -31.31 2.76 16.38
CA VAL A 440 -31.79 1.43 15.97
C VAL A 440 -32.79 1.56 14.82
N GLU A 441 -33.68 2.55 14.88
CA GLU A 441 -34.65 2.85 13.82
C GLU A 441 -33.95 3.24 12.52
N PHE A 442 -32.90 4.06 12.61
CA PHE A 442 -32.06 4.39 11.46
C PHE A 442 -31.44 3.13 10.84
N LEU A 443 -30.83 2.25 11.65
CA LEU A 443 -30.20 1.02 11.15
C LEU A 443 -31.20 0.07 10.49
N LEU A 444 -32.43 -0.02 11.01
CA LEU A 444 -33.51 -0.81 10.43
C LEU A 444 -34.14 -0.19 9.17
N SER A 445 -33.95 1.11 8.93
CA SER A 445 -34.59 1.77 7.79
C SER A 445 -34.04 1.27 6.44
N ARG A 446 -34.93 1.07 5.47
CA ARG A 446 -34.62 0.60 4.10
C ARG A 446 -34.68 1.71 3.05
N GLN A 447 -34.17 2.90 3.37
CA GLN A 447 -34.20 4.05 2.48
C GLN A 447 -33.64 3.72 1.08
N LYS A 448 -34.42 4.01 0.03
CA LYS A 448 -34.10 3.64 -1.36
C LYS A 448 -32.85 4.36 -1.87
N ASP A 449 -32.68 5.62 -1.50
CA ASP A 449 -31.63 6.50 -2.03
C ASP A 449 -30.27 6.38 -1.32
N LEU A 450 -30.12 5.47 -0.36
CA LEU A 450 -28.82 5.23 0.27
C LEU A 450 -27.84 4.53 -0.67
N HIS A 451 -26.57 4.94 -0.59
CA HIS A 451 -25.47 4.31 -1.30
C HIS A 451 -25.39 2.80 -0.97
N ARG A 452 -24.94 2.00 -1.94
CA ARG A 452 -24.87 0.53 -1.81
C ARG A 452 -24.05 0.11 -0.59
N ASP A 453 -22.89 0.74 -0.38
CA ASP A 453 -21.97 0.37 0.70
C ASP A 453 -22.53 0.72 2.08
N ILE A 454 -23.29 1.82 2.19
CA ILE A 454 -24.00 2.20 3.41
C ILE A 454 -25.04 1.15 3.77
N LYS A 455 -25.84 0.68 2.80
CA LYS A 455 -26.82 -0.39 3.02
C LYS A 455 -26.15 -1.68 3.51
N TYR A 456 -25.01 -2.02 2.92
CA TYR A 456 -24.23 -3.20 3.32
C TYR A 456 -23.66 -3.05 4.75
N MET A 457 -23.10 -1.90 5.09
CA MET A 457 -22.59 -1.62 6.44
C MET A 457 -23.68 -1.67 7.50
N LYS A 458 -24.85 -1.09 7.23
CA LYS A 458 -26.02 -1.19 8.13
C LYS A 458 -26.39 -2.65 8.37
N TRP A 459 -26.43 -3.47 7.31
CA TRP A 459 -26.71 -4.91 7.43
C TRP A 459 -25.69 -5.65 8.30
N GLN A 460 -24.39 -5.37 8.14
CA GLN A 460 -23.36 -5.96 8.99
C GLN A 460 -23.51 -5.56 10.46
N ILE A 461 -23.89 -4.31 10.74
CA ILE A 461 -24.18 -3.89 12.12
C ILE A 461 -25.40 -4.65 12.65
N MET A 462 -26.47 -4.77 11.87
CA MET A 462 -27.68 -5.51 12.28
C MET A 462 -27.42 -6.99 12.55
N GLU A 463 -26.47 -7.61 11.83
CA GLU A 463 -26.01 -8.98 12.10
C GLU A 463 -25.34 -9.11 13.48
N ILE A 464 -24.52 -8.11 13.87
CA ILE A 464 -23.92 -8.08 15.21
C ILE A 464 -25.02 -7.90 16.28
N LEU A 465 -25.98 -7.00 16.04
CA LEU A 465 -27.05 -6.72 17.01
C LEU A 465 -28.03 -7.88 17.15
N SER A 466 -28.32 -8.63 16.10
CA SER A 466 -29.24 -9.79 16.16
C SER A 466 -28.68 -10.94 17.00
N ALA A 467 -27.36 -11.05 17.12
CA ALA A 467 -26.69 -12.02 17.97
C ALA A 467 -26.53 -11.57 19.44
N SER A 468 -26.90 -10.34 19.77
CA SER A 468 -26.69 -9.75 21.10
C SER A 468 -27.79 -10.11 22.09
N ALA A 469 -27.38 -10.35 23.35
CA ALA A 469 -28.29 -10.57 24.47
C ALA A 469 -28.84 -9.27 25.10
N GLU A 470 -28.40 -8.10 24.63
CA GLU A 470 -28.77 -6.79 25.20
C GLU A 470 -30.16 -6.29 24.74
N PHE A 471 -30.78 -6.97 23.78
CA PHE A 471 -32.08 -6.61 23.20
C PHE A 471 -33.19 -7.57 23.64
N SER A 472 -34.43 -7.07 23.61
CA SER A 472 -35.61 -7.90 23.89
C SER A 472 -35.84 -8.94 22.79
N PRO A 473 -36.51 -10.08 23.09
CA PRO A 473 -36.82 -11.10 22.08
C PRO A 473 -37.53 -10.53 20.85
N THR A 474 -38.40 -9.54 21.03
CA THR A 474 -39.12 -8.88 19.93
C THR A 474 -38.19 -8.08 19.02
N GLU A 475 -37.22 -7.35 19.59
CA GLU A 475 -36.20 -6.64 18.81
C GLU A 475 -35.28 -7.62 18.08
N THR A 476 -34.84 -8.69 18.75
CA THR A 476 -34.00 -9.74 18.16
C THR A 476 -34.68 -10.38 16.94
N ILE A 477 -35.98 -10.67 17.01
CA ILE A 477 -36.75 -11.20 15.88
C ILE A 477 -36.75 -10.21 14.70
N ARG A 478 -36.98 -8.91 14.97
CA ARG A 478 -36.95 -7.87 13.94
C ARG A 478 -35.58 -7.75 13.28
N PHE A 479 -34.51 -7.80 14.06
CA PHE A 479 -33.14 -7.72 13.56
C PHE A 479 -32.79 -8.94 12.70
N THR A 480 -33.19 -10.14 13.16
CA THR A 480 -33.00 -11.39 12.42
C THR A 480 -33.76 -11.37 11.09
N ALA A 481 -34.99 -10.86 11.07
CA ALA A 481 -35.74 -10.68 9.81
C ALA A 481 -35.01 -9.73 8.84
N TYR A 482 -34.54 -8.57 9.32
CA TYR A 482 -33.76 -7.63 8.51
C TYR A 482 -32.51 -8.29 7.91
N VAL A 483 -31.78 -9.07 8.70
CA VAL A 483 -30.56 -9.77 8.25
C VAL A 483 -30.90 -10.82 7.20
N ASN A 484 -31.95 -11.61 7.41
CA ASN A 484 -32.38 -12.68 6.50
C ASN A 484 -32.89 -12.16 5.15
N GLU A 485 -33.54 -10.99 5.11
CA GLU A 485 -33.92 -10.30 3.87
C GLU A 485 -32.71 -9.86 3.04
N GLY A 486 -31.54 -9.71 3.67
CA GLY A 486 -30.30 -9.31 3.04
C GLY A 486 -30.09 -7.79 2.94
N PRO A 487 -28.89 -7.34 2.55
CA PRO A 487 -28.48 -5.92 2.61
C PRO A 487 -29.21 -5.00 1.62
N TYR A 488 -29.68 -5.53 0.49
CA TYR A 488 -30.25 -4.74 -0.60
C TYR A 488 -31.77 -4.91 -0.76
N HIS A 489 -32.43 -5.52 0.22
CA HIS A 489 -33.89 -5.65 0.20
C HIS A 489 -34.56 -4.26 0.22
N VAL A 490 -35.53 -4.08 -0.66
CA VAL A 490 -36.39 -2.89 -0.73
C VAL A 490 -37.81 -3.38 -0.58
N GLN A 491 -38.55 -2.80 0.36
CA GLN A 491 -39.99 -3.10 0.50
C GLN A 491 -40.71 -2.65 -0.78
N ALA A 492 -41.57 -3.53 -1.31
CA ALA A 492 -42.44 -3.17 -2.41
C ALA A 492 -43.40 -2.08 -1.93
N ASP A 493 -43.47 -0.95 -2.64
CA ASP A 493 -44.50 0.05 -2.38
C ASP A 493 -45.84 -0.61 -2.72
N LEU A 494 -46.66 -0.86 -1.69
CA LEU A 494 -48.08 -1.13 -1.90
C LEU A 494 -48.73 0.21 -2.26
N ASP A 495 -48.66 0.58 -3.54
CA ASP A 495 -49.57 1.58 -4.10
C ASP A 495 -50.99 0.97 -4.01
N VAL A 496 -51.66 1.20 -2.88
CA VAL A 496 -53.09 0.93 -2.75
C VAL A 496 -53.80 2.01 -3.56
N ALA A 497 -54.04 1.74 -4.82
CA ALA A 497 -55.00 2.49 -5.62
C ALA A 497 -56.38 2.33 -4.95
N THR A 498 -56.79 3.33 -4.17
CA THR A 498 -58.18 3.42 -3.72
C THR A 498 -59.03 3.85 -4.91
N GLU A 499 -59.72 2.90 -5.54
CA GLU A 499 -60.80 3.24 -6.48
C GLU A 499 -61.89 4.05 -5.74
N PRO A 500 -62.36 5.18 -6.27
CA PRO A 500 -63.47 5.90 -5.68
C PRO A 500 -64.76 5.10 -5.91
N GLN A 501 -65.39 4.67 -4.82
CA GLN A 501 -66.77 4.18 -4.85
C GLN A 501 -67.69 5.34 -5.24
N GLY A 502 -68.06 5.39 -6.52
CA GLY A 502 -69.13 6.22 -7.04
C GLY A 502 -70.48 5.58 -6.75
N ASN A 503 -71.31 6.28 -5.99
CA ASN A 503 -72.72 5.97 -5.76
C ASN A 503 -73.50 5.88 -7.08
N ALA A 504 -74.39 4.89 -7.18
CA ALA A 504 -75.59 4.90 -8.02
C ALA A 504 -76.77 4.41 -7.19
#